data_AF-A0A382XRW9-F1
#
_entry.id   AF-A0A382XRW9-F1
#
_cell.length_a   1.000
_cell.length_b   1.000
_cell.length_c   1.000
_cell.angle_alpha   90.00
_cell.angle_beta   90.00
_cell.angle_gamma   90.00
#
_symmetry.space_group_name_H-M   'P 1'
#
loop_
_entity.id
_entity.type
_entity.pdbx_description
1 polymer ?
#
loop_
_entity_poly.entity_id
_entity_poly.type
_entity_poly.pdbx_seq_one_letter_code
_entity_poly.pdbx_strand_id
1 'polypeptide(L)'
;MYADVLPIDPATVEAARVLQDDPIQLAMNSGEEFELVCTVTEKETTRLCRRITDATGTPMTVIGEVVPSDSGNTWRNESGTHVLVSGGYDHFLK
;
A
#
# COMPACT_ATOMS: atom_id res chain seq x y z
N MET A 1 7.66 -3.31 -0.22
CA MET A 1 6.40 -2.93 -0.90
C MET A 1 6.71 -2.48 -2.33
N TYR A 2 5.81 -2.77 -3.27
CA TYR A 2 5.88 -2.34 -4.67
C TYR A 2 4.86 -1.21 -4.85
N ALA A 3 5.31 0.00 -5.16
CA ALA A 3 4.44 1.17 -5.10
C ALA A 3 3.54 1.34 -6.34
N ASP A 4 4.00 0.82 -7.47
CA ASP A 4 3.34 0.81 -8.77
C ASP A 4 2.06 -0.03 -8.83
N VAL A 5 1.90 -0.97 -7.89
CA VAL A 5 0.72 -1.86 -7.81
C VAL A 5 -0.24 -1.47 -6.70
N LEU A 6 -0.01 -0.36 -5.99
CA LEU A 6 -0.95 0.06 -4.94
C LEU A 6 -2.34 0.27 -5.54
N PRO A 7 -3.41 -0.26 -4.92
CA PRO A 7 -4.77 -0.04 -5.39
C PRO A 7 -5.21 1.38 -5.03
N ILE A 8 -4.93 2.32 -5.93
CA ILE A 8 -5.30 3.73 -5.79
C ILE A 8 -6.50 4.00 -6.71
N ASP A 9 -7.57 4.58 -6.15
CA ASP A 9 -8.74 4.94 -6.94
C ASP A 9 -8.36 5.97 -8.04
N PRO A 10 -8.87 5.84 -9.28
CA PRO A 10 -8.58 6.80 -10.34
C PRO A 10 -8.91 8.26 -9.98
N ALA A 11 -9.93 8.49 -9.14
CA ALA A 11 -10.26 9.83 -8.65
C ALA A 11 -9.15 10.41 -7.77
N THR A 12 -8.50 9.59 -6.95
CA THR A 12 -7.33 10.01 -6.14
C THR A 12 -6.14 10.35 -7.03
N VAL A 13 -5.90 9.58 -8.09
CA VAL A 13 -4.85 9.88 -9.08
C VAL A 13 -5.12 11.22 -9.77
N GLU A 14 -6.35 11.47 -10.18
CA GLU A 14 -6.73 12.74 -10.80
C GLU A 14 -6.64 13.91 -9.82
N ALA A 15 -7.05 13.72 -8.57
CA ALA A 15 -6.92 14.72 -7.52
C ALA A 15 -5.44 15.08 -7.27
N ALA A 16 -4.56 14.08 -7.15
CA ALA A 16 -3.12 14.28 -7.01
C ALA A 16 -2.55 15.11 -8.16
N ARG A 17 -2.97 14.81 -9.40
CA ARG A 17 -2.58 15.56 -10.60
C ARG A 17 -2.99 17.04 -10.53
N VAL A 18 -4.22 17.32 -10.10
CA VAL A 18 -4.74 18.70 -9.97
C VAL A 18 -4.03 19.46 -8.85
N LEU A 19 -3.72 18.78 -7.75
CA LEU A 19 -3.03 19.34 -6.58
C LEU A 19 -1.51 19.43 -6.76
N GLN A 20 -0.97 18.89 -7.85
CA GLN A 20 0.47 18.74 -8.10
C GLN A 20 1.20 17.94 -7.01
N ASP A 21 0.54 16.89 -6.52
CA ASP A 21 1.05 15.98 -5.50
C ASP A 21 1.29 14.57 -6.08
N ASP A 22 1.96 13.71 -5.32
CA ASP A 22 2.22 12.31 -5.69
C ASP A 22 1.09 11.40 -5.15
N PRO A 23 0.34 10.70 -6.02
CA PRO A 23 -0.74 9.81 -5.58
C PRO A 23 -0.24 8.67 -4.67
N ILE A 24 1.00 8.22 -4.84
CA ILE A 24 1.60 7.20 -3.97
C ILE A 24 1.82 7.79 -2.57
N GLN A 25 2.28 9.04 -2.47
CA GLN A 25 2.44 9.71 -1.17
C GLN A 25 1.09 9.92 -0.49
N LEU A 26 0.04 10.31 -1.23
CA LEU A 26 -1.30 10.43 -0.68
C LEU A 26 -1.81 9.09 -0.13
N ALA A 27 -1.65 8.01 -0.88
CA ALA A 27 -2.09 6.68 -0.47
C ALA A 27 -1.33 6.13 0.75
N MET A 28 -0.04 6.44 0.90
CA MET A 28 0.78 5.93 2.00
C MET A 28 0.68 6.75 3.29
N ASN A 29 0.25 8.00 3.22
CA ASN A 29 0.27 8.93 4.36
C ASN A 29 -1.12 9.38 4.81
N SER A 30 -2.21 8.83 4.26
CA SER A 30 -3.54 9.15 4.75
C SER A 30 -3.77 8.59 6.16
N GLY A 31 -4.34 9.42 7.03
CA GLY A 31 -4.73 9.04 8.39
C GLY A 31 -6.24 8.84 8.57
N GLU A 32 -7.04 9.06 7.53
CA GLU A 32 -8.51 9.04 7.63
C GLU A 32 -9.13 7.78 7.01
N GLU A 33 -8.53 7.25 5.95
CA GLU A 33 -8.95 5.99 5.34
C GLU A 33 -8.21 4.79 5.96
N PHE A 34 -8.97 3.79 6.40
CA PHE A 34 -8.42 2.57 6.97
C PHE A 34 -8.53 1.41 5.97
N GLU A 35 -7.39 0.91 5.54
CA GLU A 35 -7.29 -0.29 4.72
C GLU A 35 -6.83 -1.49 5.53
N LEU A 36 -7.24 -2.69 5.11
CA LEU A 36 -6.75 -3.93 5.72
C LEU A 36 -5.49 -4.43 4.99
N VAL A 37 -4.37 -4.44 5.71
CA VAL A 37 -3.11 -5.03 5.23
C VAL A 37 -2.85 -6.31 6.00
N CYS A 38 -2.63 -7.41 5.28
CA CYS A 38 -2.32 -8.71 5.87
C CYS A 38 -1.22 -9.44 5.10
N THR A 39 -0.58 -10.39 5.76
CA THR A 39 0.39 -11.31 5.14
C THR A 39 -0.22 -12.69 5.01
N VAL A 40 0.12 -13.37 3.92
CA VAL A 40 -0.28 -14.76 3.66
C VAL A 40 0.93 -15.54 3.17
N THR A 41 0.88 -16.87 3.27
CA THR A 41 1.91 -17.70 2.65
C THR A 41 1.82 -17.60 1.13
N GLU A 42 2.98 -17.56 0.46
CA GLU A 42 3.05 -17.40 -0.99
C GLU A 42 2.14 -18.40 -1.74
N LYS A 43 2.14 -19.66 -1.30
CA LYS A 43 1.33 -20.75 -1.87
C LYS A 43 -0.18 -20.50 -1.80
N GLU A 44 -0.64 -19.75 -0.82
CA GLU A 44 -2.07 -19.48 -0.60
C GLU A 44 -2.53 -18.16 -1.25
N THR A 45 -1.62 -17.32 -1.73
CA THR A 45 -1.90 -15.96 -2.24
C THR A 45 -3.04 -15.96 -3.25
N THR A 46 -2.89 -16.67 -4.38
CA THR A 46 -3.91 -16.70 -5.44
C THR A 46 -5.25 -17.21 -4.94
N ARG A 47 -5.23 -18.26 -4.10
CA ARG A 47 -6.44 -18.89 -3.57
C ARG A 47 -7.18 -17.94 -2.62
N LEU A 48 -6.46 -17.28 -1.71
CA LEU A 48 -7.05 -16.37 -0.72
C LEU A 48 -7.52 -15.08 -1.36
N CYS A 49 -6.73 -14.46 -2.25
CA CYS A 49 -7.16 -13.26 -2.98
C CYS A 49 -8.47 -13.51 -3.72
N ARG A 50 -8.58 -14.64 -4.44
CA ARG A 50 -9.82 -15.02 -5.12
C ARG A 50 -10.97 -15.22 -4.14
N ARG A 51 -10.78 -16.04 -3.10
CA ARG A 51 -11.85 -16.36 -2.15
C ARG A 51 -12.36 -15.14 -1.39
N ILE A 52 -11.48 -14.22 -1.02
CA ILE A 52 -11.85 -12.99 -0.32
C ILE A 52 -12.63 -12.09 -1.28
N THR A 53 -12.11 -11.86 -2.49
CA THR A 53 -12.82 -11.09 -3.52
C THR A 53 -14.21 -11.67 -3.82
N ASP A 54 -14.32 -12.99 -4.00
CA ASP A 54 -15.59 -13.68 -4.28
C ASP A 54 -16.58 -13.55 -3.11
N ALA A 55 -16.10 -13.50 -1.86
CA ALA A 55 -16.93 -13.46 -0.66
C ALA A 55 -17.33 -12.04 -0.23
N THR A 56 -16.47 -11.04 -0.45
CA THR A 56 -16.66 -9.66 0.03
C THR A 56 -16.97 -8.67 -1.09
N GLY A 57 -16.66 -9.02 -2.34
CA GLY A 57 -16.67 -8.09 -3.47
C GLY A 57 -15.47 -7.12 -3.48
N THR A 58 -14.60 -7.16 -2.48
CA THR A 58 -13.44 -6.28 -2.36
C THR A 58 -12.20 -6.97 -2.94
N PRO A 59 -11.57 -6.41 -4.00
CA PRO A 59 -10.38 -7.01 -4.59
C PRO A 59 -9.19 -6.97 -3.61
N MET A 60 -8.37 -8.00 -3.64
CA MET A 60 -7.09 -8.02 -2.94
C MET A 60 -5.93 -7.80 -3.90
N THR A 61 -4.99 -6.93 -3.51
CA THR A 61 -3.80 -6.64 -4.30
C THR A 61 -2.55 -7.08 -3.55
N VAL A 62 -1.67 -7.81 -4.23
CA VAL A 62 -0.37 -8.18 -3.68
C VAL A 62 0.57 -6.97 -3.81
N ILE A 63 0.83 -6.29 -2.70
CA ILE A 63 1.61 -5.04 -2.67
C ILE A 63 3.09 -5.26 -2.27
N GLY A 64 3.52 -6.49 -2.08
CA GLY A 64 4.90 -6.80 -1.69
C GLY A 64 5.06 -8.19 -1.08
N GLU A 65 6.19 -8.37 -0.42
CA GLU A 65 6.60 -9.63 0.19
C GLU A 65 7.21 -9.38 1.58
N VAL A 66 7.14 -10.38 2.44
CA VAL A 66 7.84 -10.38 3.74
C VAL A 66 9.25 -10.90 3.50
N VAL A 67 10.25 -10.11 3.90
CA VAL A 67 11.68 -10.41 3.74
C VAL A 67 12.34 -10.67 5.10
N PRO A 68 13.57 -11.23 5.13
CA PRO A 68 14.36 -11.32 6.36
C PRO A 68 14.50 -9.96 7.07
N SER A 69 14.55 -9.99 8.40
CA SER A 69 14.50 -8.77 9.23
C SER A 69 15.68 -7.80 9.03
N ASP A 70 16.82 -8.30 8.57
CA ASP A 70 18.01 -7.51 8.26
C ASP A 70 17.88 -6.65 6.99
N SER A 71 16.86 -6.92 6.17
CA SER A 71 16.57 -6.17 4.94
C SER A 71 15.78 -4.88 5.19
N GLY A 72 15.19 -4.75 6.40
CA GLY A 72 14.39 -3.59 6.79
C GLY A 72 13.05 -3.44 6.05
N ASN A 73 12.32 -2.37 6.38
CA ASN A 73 11.06 -2.03 5.72
C ASN A 73 11.30 -1.04 4.59
N THR A 74 11.02 -1.45 3.36
CA THR A 74 11.28 -0.63 2.17
C THR A 74 10.11 -0.65 1.20
N TRP A 75 10.03 0.39 0.38
CA TRP A 75 9.17 0.44 -0.79
C TRP A 75 10.01 0.77 -2.03
N ARG A 76 9.55 0.34 -3.21
CA ARG A 76 10.25 0.57 -4.47
C ARG A 76 9.33 1.20 -5.52
N ASN A 77 9.90 2.10 -6.31
CA ASN A 77 9.28 2.70 -7.49
C ASN A 77 10.33 2.82 -8.62
N GLU A 78 9.99 3.51 -9.71
CA GLU A 78 10.89 3.72 -10.86
C GLU A 78 12.20 4.43 -10.51
N SER A 79 12.23 5.20 -9.41
CA SER A 79 13.42 5.91 -8.93
C SER A 79 14.33 5.06 -8.03
N GLY A 80 13.88 3.87 -7.63
CA GLY A 80 14.66 2.92 -6.82
C GLY A 80 13.96 2.48 -5.54
N THR A 81 14.76 2.00 -4.59
CA THR A 81 14.31 1.52 -3.28
C THR A 81 14.46 2.61 -2.23
N HIS A 82 13.42 2.81 -1.45
CA HIS A 82 13.32 3.82 -0.40
C HIS A 82 13.00 3.16 0.93
N VAL A 83 13.47 3.76 2.03
CA VAL A 83 13.09 3.34 3.38
C VAL A 83 11.62 3.70 3.58
N LEU A 84 10.84 2.75 4.09
CA LEU A 84 9.48 3.03 4.52
C LEU A 84 9.54 3.74 5.87
N VAL A 85 9.28 5.05 5.85
CA VAL A 85 9.17 5.88 7.05
C VAL A 85 7.70 5.94 7.42
N SER A 86 7.38 5.76 8.70
CA SER A 86 6.02 5.97 9.19
C SER A 86 5.68 7.46 9.06
N GLY A 87 4.87 7.79 8.06
CA GLY A 87 4.17 9.06 7.97
C GLY A 87 2.76 8.91 8.53
N GLY A 88 2.27 9.93 9.21
CA GLY A 88 0.93 9.91 9.81
C GLY A 88 0.80 10.95 10.92
N TYR A 89 -0.45 11.22 11.31
CA TYR A 89 -0.73 12.11 12.43
C TYR A 89 -0.33 11.42 13.75
N ASP A 90 0.64 12.00 14.47
CA ASP A 90 0.96 11.58 15.83
C ASP A 90 0.09 12.39 16.81
N HIS A 91 -0.89 11.72 17.41
CA HIS A 91 -1.79 12.32 18.41
C HIS A 91 -1.07 12.93 19.62
N PHE A 92 0.20 12.59 19.84
CA PHE A 92 0.99 13.02 20.98
C PHE A 92 2.05 14.07 20.63
N LEU A 93 2.29 14.35 19.34
CA LEU A 93 3.14 15.45 18.91
C LEU A 93 2.25 16.69 18.68
N LYS A 94 2.56 17.76 19.43
CA LYS A 94 1.92 19.09 19.30
C LYS A 94 2.58 19.92 18.21
#